data_AF-A0A3D1QX42-F1
#
_entry.id   AF-A0A3D1QX42-F1
#
_cell.length_a   1.000
_cell.length_b   1.000
_cell.length_c   1.000
_cell.angle_alpha   90.00
_cell.angle_beta   90.00
_cell.angle_gamma   90.00
#
_symmetry.space_group_name_H-M   'P 1'
#
loop_
_entity.id
_entity.type
_entity.pdbx_description
1 polymer ?
#
loop_
_entity_poly.entity_id
_entity_poly.type
_entity_poly.pdbx_seq_one_letter_code
_entity_poly.pdbx_strand_id
1 'polypeptide(L)'
;PERTRAIVSAEELRELSRDGAEVQRLLDQLVQARLLTVQTGGGGATVEIVHESLIHSWPTLRRWLDESGEDAAFLEQLRNAAKQWQGKGHDSGLLWRGEMVEEARRFQRRYRGELPALQQRFLEAVFNQELRAARRKRAFTVGGIVFLSLLVAASFVALVVIQNARQDALVQADLAKTAEATARSAEAEAKQRLEEVQRKERERAEAARLAEEASARAQAAADELKDKNTELFDALRKAEQARQRAKDAQSGAERNARAAQV
;
A
#
# COMPACT_ATOMS: atom_id res chain seq x y z
N PRO A 1 -17.13 -32.15 -67.93
CA PRO A 1 -16.71 -31.85 -66.54
C PRO A 1 -15.19 -31.80 -66.47
N GLU A 2 -14.66 -30.59 -66.59
CA GLU A 2 -13.24 -30.27 -66.64
C GLU A 2 -12.60 -30.47 -65.27
N ARG A 3 -11.83 -31.55 -65.12
CA ARG A 3 -10.91 -31.72 -64.00
C ARG A 3 -9.49 -31.73 -64.57
N THR A 4 -8.73 -30.69 -64.24
CA THR A 4 -7.32 -30.80 -63.84
C THR A 4 -6.26 -31.01 -64.94
N ARG A 5 -6.02 -30.03 -65.83
CA ARG A 5 -4.66 -29.83 -66.35
C ARG A 5 -3.76 -29.39 -65.19
N ALA A 6 -3.04 -30.32 -64.57
CA ALA A 6 -2.05 -30.00 -63.55
C ALA A 6 -0.82 -29.38 -64.23
N ILE A 7 -0.60 -28.08 -63.98
CA ILE A 7 0.56 -27.33 -64.45
C ILE A 7 1.43 -27.05 -63.24
N VAL A 8 2.62 -27.66 -63.18
CA VAL A 8 3.58 -27.49 -62.08
C VAL A 8 4.89 -26.96 -62.63
N SER A 9 5.59 -26.10 -61.90
CA SER A 9 6.90 -25.63 -62.36
C SER A 9 7.95 -26.74 -62.23
N ALA A 10 8.85 -26.83 -63.21
CA ALA A 10 9.95 -27.80 -63.18
C ALA A 10 10.90 -27.54 -62.00
N GLU A 11 10.99 -26.29 -61.54
CA GLU A 11 11.77 -25.91 -60.36
C GLU A 11 11.15 -26.44 -59.06
N GLU A 12 9.83 -26.29 -58.89
CA GLU A 12 9.11 -26.86 -57.73
C GLU A 12 9.28 -28.38 -57.68
N LEU A 13 9.23 -29.08 -58.82
CA LEU A 13 9.43 -30.54 -58.87
C LEU A 13 10.85 -30.97 -58.45
N ARG A 14 11.88 -30.20 -58.81
CA ARG A 14 13.27 -30.48 -58.40
C ARG A 14 13.48 -30.27 -56.91
N GLU A 15 12.74 -29.35 -56.29
CA GLU A 15 12.82 -29.09 -54.84
C GLU A 15 12.14 -30.16 -53.97
N LEU A 16 11.32 -31.04 -54.57
CA LEU A 16 10.65 -32.15 -53.86
C LEU A 16 11.56 -33.35 -53.60
N SER A 17 12.78 -33.35 -54.13
CA SER A 17 13.76 -34.42 -53.89
C SER A 17 15.13 -33.81 -53.60
N ARG A 18 15.90 -34.49 -52.75
CA ARG A 18 17.29 -34.14 -52.47
C ARG A 18 18.21 -34.28 -53.69
N ASP A 19 17.85 -35.14 -54.64
CA ASP A 19 18.57 -35.29 -55.91
C ASP A 19 17.77 -34.67 -57.07
N GLY A 20 17.89 -33.36 -57.22
CA GLY A 20 17.26 -32.63 -58.32
C GLY A 20 17.73 -33.07 -59.71
N ALA A 21 18.92 -33.67 -59.84
CA ALA A 21 19.44 -34.18 -61.11
C ALA A 21 18.80 -35.53 -61.48
N GLU A 22 18.50 -36.38 -60.49
CA GLU A 22 17.67 -37.57 -60.68
C GLU A 22 16.26 -37.20 -61.14
N VAL A 23 15.62 -36.22 -60.49
CA VAL A 23 14.29 -35.73 -60.91
C VAL A 23 14.32 -35.21 -62.34
N GLN A 24 15.34 -34.43 -62.72
CA GLN A 24 15.47 -33.93 -64.09
C GLN A 24 15.62 -35.07 -65.11
N ARG A 25 16.42 -36.11 -64.82
CA ARG A 25 16.56 -37.28 -65.70
C ARG A 25 15.24 -38.05 -65.87
N LEU A 26 14.48 -38.20 -64.79
CA LEU A 26 13.17 -38.84 -64.83
C LEU A 26 12.17 -38.01 -65.66
N LEU A 27 12.17 -36.69 -65.49
CA LEU A 27 11.35 -35.78 -66.30
C LEU A 27 11.70 -35.92 -67.79
N ASP A 28 12.98 -35.91 -68.14
CA ASP A 28 13.44 -36.05 -69.54
C ASP A 28 13.00 -37.39 -70.15
N GLN A 29 13.10 -38.49 -69.40
CA GLN A 29 12.63 -39.82 -69.84
C GLN A 29 11.11 -39.85 -70.05
N LEU A 30 10.33 -39.26 -69.15
CA LEU A 30 8.87 -39.19 -69.26
C LEU A 30 8.41 -38.29 -70.41
N VAL A 31 9.18 -37.24 -70.73
CA VAL A 31 8.96 -36.41 -71.92
C VAL A 31 9.29 -37.17 -73.20
N GLN A 32 10.41 -37.90 -73.23
CA GLN A 32 10.77 -38.77 -74.38
C GLN A 32 9.71 -39.84 -74.64
N ALA A 33 9.13 -40.41 -73.58
CA ALA A 33 8.02 -41.36 -73.66
C ALA A 33 6.67 -40.72 -74.01
N ARG A 34 6.62 -39.40 -74.23
CA ARG A 34 5.40 -38.60 -74.50
C ARG A 34 4.33 -38.72 -73.42
N LEU A 35 4.73 -38.92 -72.17
CA LEU A 35 3.84 -38.93 -71.01
C LEU A 35 3.69 -37.52 -70.41
N LEU A 36 4.76 -36.73 -70.46
CA LEU A 36 4.80 -35.33 -70.03
C LEU A 36 5.18 -34.41 -71.20
N THR A 37 4.71 -33.16 -71.14
CA THR A 37 5.16 -32.07 -72.01
C THR A 37 5.73 -30.95 -71.16
N VAL A 38 6.79 -30.31 -71.63
CA VAL A 38 7.41 -29.15 -70.96
C VAL A 38 7.16 -27.93 -71.83
N GLN A 39 6.50 -26.92 -71.26
CA GLN A 39 6.33 -25.62 -71.89
C GLN A 39 7.29 -24.63 -71.25
N THR A 40 8.08 -23.94 -72.07
CA THR A 40 8.99 -22.89 -71.61
C THR A 40 8.36 -21.54 -71.93
N GLY A 41 8.02 -20.76 -70.91
CA GLY A 41 7.42 -19.43 -71.03
C GLY A 41 8.23 -18.35 -70.33
N GLY A 42 7.75 -17.10 -70.40
CA GLY A 42 8.41 -15.93 -69.78
C GLY A 42 8.55 -15.99 -68.25
N GLY A 43 7.94 -16.97 -67.59
CA GLY A 43 8.02 -17.22 -66.15
C GLY A 43 8.72 -18.53 -65.76
N GLY A 44 9.39 -19.22 -66.69
CA GLY A 44 10.09 -20.49 -66.43
C GLY A 44 9.53 -21.68 -67.21
N ALA A 45 10.00 -22.89 -66.88
CA ALA A 45 9.55 -24.15 -67.48
C ALA A 45 8.44 -24.79 -66.64
N THR A 46 7.29 -25.07 -67.26
CA THR A 46 6.16 -25.78 -66.66
C THR A 46 6.01 -27.18 -67.26
N VAL A 47 5.63 -28.14 -66.43
CA VAL A 47 5.44 -29.53 -66.80
C VAL A 47 3.93 -29.84 -66.77
N GLU A 48 3.42 -30.44 -67.84
CA GLU A 48 2.01 -30.87 -67.98
C GLU A 48 1.93 -32.33 -68.41
N ILE A 49 0.85 -33.02 -68.02
CA ILE A 49 0.54 -34.37 -68.51
C ILE A 49 -0.05 -34.27 -69.92
N VAL A 50 0.42 -35.11 -70.86
CA VAL A 50 0.07 -35.01 -72.29
C VAL A 50 -1.39 -35.41 -72.55
N HIS A 51 -1.90 -36.46 -71.87
CA HIS A 51 -3.25 -36.98 -72.08
C HIS A 51 -3.94 -37.34 -70.77
N GLU A 52 -5.15 -36.80 -70.55
CA GLU A 52 -6.03 -37.13 -69.42
C GLU A 52 -6.37 -38.63 -69.34
N SER A 53 -6.32 -39.32 -70.49
CA SER A 53 -6.53 -40.76 -70.59
C SER A 53 -5.52 -41.58 -69.78
N LEU A 54 -4.31 -41.05 -69.51
CA LEU A 54 -3.28 -41.72 -68.71
C LEU A 54 -3.72 -41.89 -67.25
N ILE A 55 -4.48 -40.93 -66.71
CA ILE A 55 -5.00 -40.99 -65.34
C ILE A 55 -6.06 -42.09 -65.24
N HIS A 56 -6.81 -42.33 -66.31
CA HIS A 56 -7.87 -43.34 -66.37
C HIS A 56 -7.33 -44.76 -66.58
N SER A 57 -6.26 -44.90 -67.38
CA SER A 57 -5.66 -46.20 -67.73
C SER A 57 -4.60 -46.69 -66.76
N TRP A 58 -4.17 -45.87 -65.80
CA TRP A 58 -3.20 -46.22 -64.76
C TRP A 58 -3.84 -46.25 -63.35
N PRO A 59 -4.38 -47.41 -62.91
CA PRO A 59 -5.11 -47.52 -61.64
C PRO A 59 -4.31 -47.07 -60.42
N THR A 60 -2.99 -47.27 -60.43
CA THR A 60 -2.10 -46.81 -59.34
C THR A 60 -2.01 -45.30 -59.26
N LEU A 61 -1.90 -44.60 -60.39
CA LEU A 61 -1.89 -43.13 -60.44
C LEU A 61 -3.23 -42.56 -59.98
N ARG A 62 -4.33 -43.16 -60.43
CA ARG A 62 -5.68 -42.77 -59.99
C ARG A 62 -5.86 -42.93 -58.49
N ARG A 63 -5.43 -44.06 -57.94
CA ARG A 63 -5.47 -44.31 -56.49
C ARG A 63 -4.65 -43.28 -55.71
N TRP A 64 -3.46 -42.92 -56.18
CA TRP A 64 -2.66 -41.86 -55.56
C TRP A 64 -3.34 -40.49 -55.64
N LEU A 65 -4.01 -40.19 -56.75
CA LEU A 65 -4.76 -38.94 -56.93
C LEU A 65 -5.96 -38.87 -55.98
N ASP A 66 -6.70 -39.97 -55.85
CA ASP A 66 -7.86 -40.09 -54.96
C ASP A 66 -7.44 -40.03 -53.47
N GLU A 67 -6.32 -40.68 -53.10
CA GLU A 67 -5.72 -40.63 -51.76
C GLU A 67 -5.20 -39.21 -51.40
N SER A 68 -4.91 -38.37 -52.40
CA SER A 68 -4.28 -37.04 -52.21
C SER A 68 -5.23 -35.85 -52.39
N GLY A 69 -6.52 -36.06 -52.65
CA GLY A 69 -7.44 -34.98 -53.08
C GLY A 69 -7.60 -33.81 -52.09
N GLU A 70 -7.82 -34.11 -50.80
CA GLU A 70 -7.91 -33.06 -49.76
C GLU A 70 -6.55 -32.40 -49.50
N ASP A 71 -5.47 -33.18 -49.60
CA ASP A 71 -4.10 -32.70 -49.37
C ASP A 71 -3.62 -31.82 -50.52
N ALA A 72 -4.04 -32.09 -51.76
CA ALA A 72 -3.72 -31.28 -52.93
C ALA A 72 -4.33 -29.88 -52.84
N ALA A 73 -5.58 -29.77 -52.39
CA ALA A 73 -6.22 -28.47 -52.19
C ALA A 73 -5.50 -27.66 -51.11
N PHE A 74 -5.14 -28.31 -50.00
CA PHE A 74 -4.40 -27.67 -48.92
C PHE A 74 -2.98 -27.27 -49.34
N LEU A 75 -2.28 -28.12 -50.09
CA LEU A 75 -0.95 -27.83 -50.66
C LEU A 75 -0.98 -26.61 -51.57
N GLU A 76 -2.01 -26.48 -52.41
CA GLU A 76 -2.17 -25.34 -53.29
C GLU A 76 -2.42 -24.05 -52.49
N GLN A 77 -3.27 -24.13 -51.45
CA GLN A 77 -3.49 -23.01 -50.54
C GLN A 77 -2.20 -22.61 -49.80
N LEU A 78 -1.42 -23.59 -49.34
CA LEU A 78 -0.12 -23.39 -48.69
C LEU A 78 0.89 -22.75 -49.65
N ARG A 79 0.95 -23.21 -50.90
CA ARG A 79 1.83 -22.66 -51.94
C ARG A 79 1.51 -21.18 -52.20
N ASN A 80 0.24 -20.86 -52.36
CA ASN A 80 -0.21 -19.49 -52.61
C ASN A 80 0.05 -18.57 -51.40
N ALA A 81 -0.23 -19.05 -50.18
CA ALA A 81 0.05 -18.30 -48.97
C ALA A 81 1.56 -18.05 -48.77
N ALA A 82 2.40 -19.05 -49.01
CA ALA A 82 3.84 -18.93 -48.86
C ALA A 82 4.46 -17.98 -49.90
N LYS A 83 4.00 -18.03 -51.16
CA LYS A 83 4.40 -17.07 -52.21
C LYS A 83 4.00 -15.64 -51.87
N GLN A 84 2.78 -15.43 -51.38
CA GLN A 84 2.34 -14.09 -50.95
C GLN A 84 3.14 -13.58 -49.75
N TRP A 85 3.43 -14.44 -48.77
CA TRP A 85 4.23 -14.11 -47.59
C TRP A 85 5.65 -13.70 -47.97
N GLN A 86 6.32 -14.45 -48.87
CA GLN A 86 7.63 -14.08 -49.39
C GLN A 86 7.57 -12.77 -50.18
N GLY A 87 6.57 -12.63 -51.06
CA GLY A 87 6.39 -11.43 -51.90
C GLY A 87 6.15 -10.15 -51.11
N LYS A 88 5.60 -10.24 -49.89
CA LYS A 88 5.45 -9.11 -48.97
C LYS A 88 6.56 -9.02 -47.90
N GLY A 89 7.70 -9.66 -48.12
CA GLY A 89 8.86 -9.54 -47.22
C GLY A 89 8.68 -10.24 -45.87
N HIS A 90 7.95 -11.35 -45.84
CA HIS A 90 7.70 -12.18 -44.65
C HIS A 90 6.80 -11.52 -43.59
N ASP A 91 5.81 -10.72 -44.01
CA ASP A 91 4.86 -10.06 -43.11
C ASP A 91 4.09 -11.04 -42.20
N SER A 92 4.20 -10.83 -40.89
CA SER A 92 3.49 -11.60 -39.86
C SER A 92 1.96 -11.50 -39.92
N GLY A 93 1.42 -10.49 -40.61
CA GLY A 93 -0.03 -10.31 -40.82
C GLY A 93 -0.63 -11.36 -41.76
N LEU A 94 0.18 -11.91 -42.67
CA LEU A 94 -0.22 -12.93 -43.66
C LEU A 94 -0.14 -14.36 -43.13
N LEU A 95 0.49 -14.56 -41.97
CA LEU A 95 0.58 -15.87 -41.35
C LEU A 95 -0.80 -16.33 -40.90
N TRP A 96 -1.08 -17.61 -41.13
CA TRP A 96 -2.33 -18.25 -40.72
C TRP A 96 -2.51 -18.22 -39.21
N ARG A 97 -3.76 -18.11 -38.78
CA ARG A 97 -4.18 -17.98 -37.38
C ARG A 97 -5.46 -18.78 -37.13
N GLY A 98 -5.66 -19.19 -35.88
CA GLY A 98 -6.86 -19.93 -35.49
C GLY A 98 -6.97 -21.29 -36.17
N GLU A 99 -8.14 -21.57 -36.75
CA GLU A 99 -8.48 -22.87 -37.35
C GLU A 99 -7.49 -23.34 -38.42
N MET A 100 -6.98 -22.41 -39.26
CA MET A 100 -6.00 -22.72 -40.30
C MET A 100 -4.67 -23.27 -39.74
N VAL A 101 -4.29 -22.89 -38.51
CA VAL A 101 -3.09 -23.44 -37.85
C VAL A 101 -3.32 -24.89 -37.44
N GLU A 102 -4.52 -25.21 -36.96
CA GLU A 102 -4.89 -26.57 -36.58
C GLU A 102 -5.02 -27.47 -37.81
N GLU A 103 -5.53 -26.92 -38.91
CA GLU A 103 -5.54 -27.61 -40.20
C GLU A 103 -4.12 -27.87 -40.72
N ALA A 104 -3.23 -26.87 -40.65
CA ALA A 104 -1.81 -27.04 -40.98
C ALA A 104 -1.13 -28.12 -40.13
N ARG A 105 -1.46 -28.23 -38.85
CA ARG A 105 -0.99 -29.34 -38.00
C ARG A 105 -1.54 -30.69 -38.43
N ARG A 106 -2.83 -30.77 -38.76
CA ARG A 106 -3.44 -32.02 -39.27
C ARG A 106 -2.76 -32.44 -40.57
N PHE A 107 -2.55 -31.50 -41.47
CA PHE A 107 -1.83 -31.71 -42.72
C PHE A 107 -0.41 -32.22 -42.46
N GLN A 108 0.37 -31.56 -41.62
CA GLN A 108 1.76 -31.96 -41.32
C GLN A 108 1.85 -33.38 -40.70
N ARG A 109 0.83 -33.84 -39.96
CA ARG A 109 0.78 -35.21 -39.43
C ARG A 109 0.44 -36.26 -40.48
N ARG A 110 -0.40 -35.91 -41.46
CA ARG A 110 -0.90 -36.83 -42.50
C ARG A 110 0.03 -36.88 -43.72
N TYR A 111 0.57 -35.75 -44.15
CA TYR A 111 1.40 -35.64 -45.34
C TYR A 111 2.77 -36.30 -45.13
N ARG A 112 3.14 -37.20 -46.05
CA ARG A 112 4.39 -37.96 -46.04
C ARG A 112 5.40 -37.51 -47.12
N GLY A 113 5.00 -36.62 -48.01
CA GLY A 113 5.89 -36.08 -49.04
C GLY A 113 6.85 -35.04 -48.52
N GLU A 114 7.87 -34.71 -49.32
CA GLU A 114 8.71 -33.54 -49.06
C GLU A 114 7.93 -32.26 -49.44
N LEU A 115 8.15 -31.19 -48.68
CA LEU A 115 7.63 -29.85 -48.98
C LEU A 115 8.77 -28.99 -49.48
N PRO A 116 8.56 -28.10 -50.46
CA PRO A 116 9.60 -27.18 -50.87
C PRO A 116 9.95 -26.20 -49.73
N ALA A 117 11.18 -25.66 -49.75
CA ALA A 117 11.76 -24.94 -48.62
C ALA A 117 10.95 -23.71 -48.20
N LEU A 118 10.31 -23.04 -49.16
CA LEU A 118 9.49 -21.86 -48.91
C LEU A 118 8.24 -22.20 -48.06
N GLN A 119 7.55 -23.27 -48.40
CA GLN A 119 6.35 -23.76 -47.71
C GLN A 119 6.71 -24.25 -46.30
N GLN A 120 7.85 -24.93 -46.15
CA GLN A 120 8.36 -25.33 -44.83
C GLN A 120 8.60 -24.12 -43.92
N ARG A 121 9.28 -23.09 -44.42
CA ARG A 121 9.54 -21.84 -43.67
C ARG A 121 8.27 -21.11 -43.30
N PHE A 122 7.28 -21.09 -44.20
CA PHE A 122 5.98 -20.48 -43.92
C PHE A 122 5.27 -21.20 -42.76
N LEU A 123 5.19 -22.54 -42.79
CA LEU A 123 4.58 -23.31 -41.70
C LEU A 123 5.31 -23.13 -40.37
N GLU A 124 6.65 -23.11 -40.39
CA GLU A 124 7.44 -22.84 -39.20
C GLU A 124 7.14 -21.45 -38.62
N ALA A 125 7.03 -20.41 -39.47
CA ALA A 125 6.66 -19.07 -39.04
C ALA A 125 5.25 -19.01 -38.43
N VAL A 126 4.28 -19.70 -39.04
CA VAL A 126 2.91 -19.85 -38.52
C VAL A 126 2.91 -20.46 -37.11
N PHE A 127 3.59 -21.59 -36.92
CA PHE A 127 3.64 -22.27 -35.61
C PHE A 127 4.39 -21.45 -34.55
N ASN A 128 5.49 -20.79 -34.93
CA ASN A 128 6.24 -19.94 -34.03
C ASN A 128 5.43 -18.71 -33.55
N GLN A 129 4.61 -18.12 -34.42
CA GLN A 129 3.76 -16.99 -34.04
C GLN A 129 2.69 -17.39 -33.02
N GLU A 130 2.09 -18.56 -33.19
CA GLU A 130 1.05 -19.07 -32.31
C GLU A 130 1.60 -19.41 -30.92
N LEU A 131 2.79 -20.02 -30.85
CA LEU A 131 3.52 -20.21 -29.59
C LEU A 131 3.81 -18.89 -28.86
N ARG A 132 4.26 -17.86 -29.60
CA ARG A 132 4.50 -16.52 -29.03
C ARG A 132 3.22 -15.86 -28.54
N ALA A 133 2.12 -16.00 -29.26
CA ALA A 133 0.82 -15.49 -28.86
C ALA A 133 0.32 -16.18 -27.58
N ALA A 134 0.44 -17.50 -27.48
CA ALA A 134 0.06 -18.28 -26.30
C ALA A 134 0.90 -17.89 -25.06
N ARG A 135 2.22 -17.73 -25.22
CA ARG A 135 3.11 -17.29 -24.14
C ARG A 135 2.75 -15.89 -23.64
N ARG A 136 2.49 -14.94 -24.54
CA ARG A 136 2.07 -13.58 -24.16
C ARG A 136 0.75 -13.58 -23.40
N LYS A 137 -0.26 -14.31 -23.89
CA LYS A 137 -1.55 -14.46 -23.17
C LYS A 137 -1.34 -14.99 -21.75
N ARG A 138 -0.56 -16.07 -21.59
CA ARG A 138 -0.22 -16.61 -20.27
C ARG A 138 0.52 -15.60 -19.39
N ALA A 139 1.49 -14.88 -19.93
CA ALA A 139 2.23 -13.85 -19.17
C ALA A 139 1.30 -12.73 -18.68
N PHE A 140 0.37 -12.25 -19.51
CA PHE A 140 -0.64 -11.27 -19.09
C PHE A 140 -1.58 -11.81 -18.02
N THR A 141 -2.07 -13.05 -18.16
CA THR A 141 -2.94 -13.67 -17.15
C THR A 141 -2.22 -13.82 -15.81
N VAL A 142 -0.99 -14.35 -15.81
CA VAL A 142 -0.19 -14.49 -14.58
C VAL A 142 0.16 -13.14 -13.97
N GLY A 143 0.58 -12.18 -14.79
CA GLY A 143 0.87 -10.81 -14.35
C GLY A 143 -0.34 -10.14 -13.71
N GLY A 144 -1.54 -10.31 -14.29
CA GLY A 144 -2.79 -9.81 -13.72
C GLY A 144 -3.13 -10.44 -12.36
N ILE A 145 -2.95 -11.75 -12.21
CA ILE A 145 -3.19 -12.46 -10.93
C ILE A 145 -2.21 -11.97 -9.86
N VAL A 146 -0.92 -11.86 -10.18
CA VAL A 146 0.11 -11.37 -9.25
C VAL A 146 -0.20 -9.93 -8.83
N PHE A 147 -0.54 -9.06 -9.78
CA PHE A 147 -0.90 -7.67 -9.49
C PHE A 147 -2.13 -7.58 -8.57
N LEU A 148 -3.19 -8.35 -8.86
CA LEU A 148 -4.38 -8.38 -8.01
C LEU A 148 -4.07 -8.90 -6.60
N SER A 149 -3.23 -9.93 -6.51
CA SER A 149 -2.79 -10.48 -5.22
C SER A 149 -2.02 -9.46 -4.39
N LEU A 150 -1.14 -8.67 -5.03
CA LEU A 150 -0.42 -7.58 -4.37
C LEU A 150 -1.35 -6.47 -3.90
N LEU A 151 -2.38 -6.10 -4.67
CA LEU A 151 -3.39 -5.13 -4.24
C LEU A 151 -4.16 -5.61 -3.01
N VAL A 152 -4.56 -6.89 -2.99
CA VAL A 152 -5.25 -7.49 -1.84
C VAL A 152 -4.33 -7.51 -0.61
N ALA A 153 -3.06 -7.91 -0.77
CA ALA A 153 -2.09 -7.90 0.32
C ALA A 153 -1.83 -6.48 0.86
N ALA A 154 -1.65 -5.50 -0.02
CA ALA A 154 -1.48 -4.09 0.37
C ALA A 154 -2.71 -3.55 1.10
N SER A 155 -3.91 -3.88 0.64
CA SER A 155 -5.16 -3.52 1.33
C SER A 155 -5.24 -4.15 2.71
N PHE A 156 -4.87 -5.42 2.86
CA PHE A 156 -4.83 -6.09 4.15
C PHE A 156 -3.83 -5.43 5.11
N VAL A 157 -2.61 -5.12 4.65
CA VAL A 157 -1.61 -4.40 5.45
C VAL A 157 -2.13 -3.02 5.87
N ALA A 158 -2.75 -2.27 4.97
CA ALA A 158 -3.34 -0.96 5.28
C ALA A 158 -4.41 -1.07 6.37
N LEU A 159 -5.28 -2.09 6.32
CA LEU A 159 -6.29 -2.32 7.35
C LEU A 159 -5.65 -2.60 8.72
N VAL A 160 -4.59 -3.39 8.78
CA VAL A 160 -3.87 -3.69 10.04
C VAL A 160 -3.22 -2.43 10.61
N VAL A 161 -2.55 -1.62 9.78
CA VAL A 161 -1.93 -0.35 10.21
C VAL A 161 -2.98 0.61 10.77
N ILE A 162 -4.13 0.75 10.10
CA ILE A 162 -5.23 1.61 10.55
C ILE A 162 -5.80 1.11 11.89
N GLN A 163 -5.97 -0.19 12.07
CA GLN A 163 -6.47 -0.75 13.34
C GLN A 163 -5.48 -0.52 14.49
N ASN A 164 -4.18 -0.75 14.27
CA ASN A 164 -3.16 -0.51 15.28
C ASN A 164 -3.09 0.98 15.65
N ALA A 165 -3.12 1.88 14.65
CA ALA A 165 -3.14 3.33 14.91
C ALA A 165 -4.36 3.77 15.72
N ARG A 166 -5.53 3.12 15.53
CA ARG A 166 -6.71 3.38 16.36
C ARG A 166 -6.53 2.91 17.80
N GLN A 167 -5.90 1.76 18.03
CA GLN A 167 -5.61 1.28 19.38
C GLN A 167 -4.64 2.22 20.10
N ASP A 168 -3.57 2.65 19.43
CA ASP A 168 -2.61 3.59 19.99
C ASP A 168 -3.27 4.93 20.36
N ALA A 169 -4.15 5.45 19.48
CA ALA A 169 -4.91 6.66 19.76
C ALA A 169 -5.84 6.53 20.99
N LEU A 170 -6.45 5.36 21.19
CA LEU A 170 -7.30 5.11 22.36
C LEU A 170 -6.47 5.05 23.65
N VAL A 171 -5.32 4.37 23.63
CA VAL A 171 -4.41 4.31 24.78
C VAL A 171 -3.90 5.70 25.14
N GLN A 172 -3.50 6.50 24.15
CA GLN A 172 -3.07 7.89 24.37
C GLN A 172 -4.19 8.76 24.95
N ALA A 173 -5.42 8.60 24.46
CA ALA A 173 -6.57 9.33 24.99
C ALA A 173 -6.89 8.94 26.45
N ASP A 174 -6.74 7.67 26.80
CA ASP A 174 -6.93 7.20 28.19
C ASP A 174 -5.83 7.74 29.12
N LEU A 175 -4.57 7.67 28.68
CA LEU A 175 -3.44 8.27 29.40
C LEU A 175 -3.63 9.78 29.63
N ALA A 176 -4.08 10.52 28.60
CA ALA A 176 -4.37 11.95 28.73
C ALA A 176 -5.48 12.22 29.75
N LYS A 177 -6.55 11.41 29.75
CA LYS A 177 -7.64 11.53 30.74
C LYS A 177 -7.16 11.24 32.16
N THR A 178 -6.33 10.22 32.35
CA THR A 178 -5.79 9.91 33.69
C THR A 178 -4.86 11.03 34.16
N ALA A 179 -4.01 11.56 33.28
CA ALA A 179 -3.15 12.71 33.59
C ALA A 179 -3.99 13.95 33.98
N GLU A 180 -5.03 14.28 33.21
CA GLU A 180 -5.95 15.38 33.55
C GLU A 180 -6.66 15.15 34.89
N ALA A 181 -7.09 13.92 35.18
CA ALA A 181 -7.72 13.58 36.45
C ALA A 181 -6.75 13.77 37.63
N THR A 182 -5.49 13.32 37.48
CA THR A 182 -4.46 13.51 38.51
C THR A 182 -4.07 14.98 38.70
N ALA A 183 -4.04 15.77 37.62
CA ALA A 183 -3.80 17.20 37.69
C ALA A 183 -4.93 17.90 38.45
N ARG A 184 -6.20 17.57 38.12
CA ARG A 184 -7.37 18.11 38.83
C ARG A 184 -7.39 17.72 40.31
N SER A 185 -7.03 16.49 40.65
CA SER A 185 -6.95 16.08 42.06
C SER A 185 -5.83 16.82 42.79
N ALA A 186 -4.67 17.00 42.17
CA ALA A 186 -3.56 17.76 42.74
C ALA A 186 -3.92 19.24 42.92
N GLU A 187 -4.62 19.86 41.97
CA GLU A 187 -5.13 21.23 42.10
C GLU A 187 -6.16 21.36 43.23
N ALA A 188 -7.08 20.40 43.36
CA ALA A 188 -8.05 20.37 44.44
C ALA A 188 -7.36 20.23 45.82
N GLU A 189 -6.37 19.34 45.94
CA GLU A 189 -5.56 19.21 47.15
C GLU A 189 -4.78 20.48 47.46
N ALA A 190 -4.16 21.12 46.45
CA ALA A 190 -3.43 22.37 46.63
C ALA A 190 -4.36 23.49 47.13
N LYS A 191 -5.58 23.57 46.58
CA LYS A 191 -6.59 24.53 47.02
C LYS A 191 -7.03 24.27 48.45
N GLN A 192 -7.27 23.02 48.82
CA GLN A 192 -7.61 22.65 50.21
C GLN A 192 -6.49 23.01 51.19
N ARG A 193 -5.23 22.72 50.85
CA ARG A 193 -4.07 23.11 51.67
C ARG A 193 -3.97 24.62 51.81
N LEU A 194 -4.23 25.38 50.74
CA LEU A 194 -4.23 26.84 50.79
C LEU A 194 -5.34 27.36 51.70
N GLU A 195 -6.56 26.83 51.60
CA GLU A 195 -7.67 27.18 52.47
C GLU A 195 -7.37 26.85 53.94
N GLU A 196 -6.72 25.70 54.21
CA GLU A 196 -6.28 25.33 55.57
C GLU A 196 -5.22 26.31 56.11
N VAL A 197 -4.23 26.67 55.30
CA VAL A 197 -3.20 27.66 55.68
C VAL A 197 -3.85 29.01 55.96
N GLN A 198 -4.73 29.49 55.08
CA GLN A 198 -5.45 30.76 55.27
C GLN A 198 -6.31 30.73 56.53
N ARG A 199 -6.97 29.61 56.83
CA ARG A 199 -7.73 29.45 58.07
C ARG A 199 -6.82 29.57 59.30
N LYS A 200 -5.69 28.85 59.30
CA LYS A 200 -4.71 28.92 60.41
C LYS A 200 -4.12 30.32 60.55
N GLU A 201 -3.88 31.03 59.45
CA GLU A 201 -3.41 32.42 59.49
C GLU A 201 -4.47 33.36 60.08
N ARG A 202 -5.75 33.21 59.74
CA ARG A 202 -6.84 33.99 60.34
C ARG A 202 -6.96 33.72 61.84
N GLU A 203 -6.92 32.44 62.25
CA GLU A 203 -6.95 32.05 63.66
C GLU A 203 -5.74 32.65 64.42
N ARG A 204 -4.54 32.63 63.83
CA ARG A 204 -3.35 33.26 64.41
C ARG A 204 -3.47 34.78 64.51
N ALA A 205 -3.99 35.44 63.48
CA ALA A 205 -4.19 36.88 63.47
C ALA A 205 -5.22 37.31 64.52
N GLU A 206 -6.31 36.56 64.67
CA GLU A 206 -7.31 36.79 65.71
C GLU A 206 -6.74 36.57 67.12
N ALA A 207 -5.99 35.48 67.32
CA ALA A 207 -5.31 35.22 68.59
C ALA A 207 -4.28 36.32 68.94
N ALA A 208 -3.52 36.80 67.95
CA ALA A 208 -2.58 37.91 68.14
C ALA A 208 -3.29 39.20 68.54
N ARG A 209 -4.42 39.52 67.90
CA ARG A 209 -5.24 40.68 68.24
C ARG A 209 -5.81 40.59 69.65
N LEU A 210 -6.35 39.43 70.03
CA LEU A 210 -6.85 39.21 71.39
C LEU A 210 -5.74 39.32 72.45
N ALA A 211 -4.53 38.85 72.13
CA ALA A 211 -3.37 38.97 73.00
C ALA A 211 -2.91 40.45 73.15
N GLU A 212 -2.97 41.23 72.07
CA GLU A 212 -2.71 42.68 72.09
C GLU A 212 -3.76 43.44 72.91
N GLU A 213 -5.05 43.12 72.74
CA GLU A 213 -6.12 43.71 73.54
C GLU A 213 -6.00 43.33 75.03
N ALA A 214 -5.62 42.10 75.34
CA ALA A 214 -5.39 41.64 76.71
C ALA A 214 -4.17 42.32 77.34
N SER A 215 -3.08 42.50 76.59
CA SER A 215 -1.87 43.18 77.09
C SER A 215 -2.13 44.67 77.32
N ALA A 216 -2.88 45.33 76.43
CA ALA A 216 -3.31 46.72 76.62
C ALA A 216 -4.20 46.88 77.87
N ARG A 217 -5.15 45.96 78.11
CA ARG A 217 -5.96 45.94 79.34
C ARG A 217 -5.11 45.72 80.59
N ALA A 218 -4.13 44.82 80.53
CA ALA A 218 -3.21 44.56 81.64
C ALA A 218 -2.35 45.78 81.96
N GLN A 219 -1.87 46.50 80.93
CA GLN A 219 -1.14 47.76 81.09
C GLN A 219 -2.03 48.85 81.70
N ALA A 220 -3.24 49.06 81.18
CA ALA A 220 -4.18 50.03 81.74
C ALA A 220 -4.52 49.73 83.22
N ALA A 221 -4.73 48.47 83.58
CA ALA A 221 -4.94 48.06 84.96
C ALA A 221 -3.69 48.29 85.83
N ALA A 222 -2.49 48.07 85.30
CA ALA A 222 -1.24 48.35 86.02
C ALA A 222 -1.03 49.85 86.25
N ASP A 223 -1.34 50.69 85.27
CA ASP A 223 -1.30 52.14 85.39
C ASP A 223 -2.33 52.64 86.42
N GLU A 224 -3.56 52.12 86.38
CA GLU A 224 -4.60 52.46 87.38
C GLU A 224 -4.17 52.05 88.81
N LEU A 225 -3.55 50.88 88.97
CA LEU A 225 -3.00 50.45 90.25
C LEU A 225 -1.88 51.38 90.72
N LYS A 226 -1.03 51.86 89.81
CA LYS A 226 0.04 52.81 90.12
C LYS A 226 -0.52 54.16 90.57
N ASP A 227 -1.54 54.67 89.89
CA ASP A 227 -2.22 55.91 90.26
C ASP A 227 -2.89 55.77 91.63
N LYS A 228 -3.65 54.70 91.86
CA LYS A 228 -4.26 54.39 93.17
C LYS A 228 -3.22 54.25 94.28
N ASN A 229 -2.08 53.63 94.00
CA ASN A 229 -1.01 53.48 94.99
C ASN A 229 -0.41 54.86 95.33
N THR A 230 -0.25 55.74 94.33
CA THR A 230 0.20 57.11 94.53
C THR A 230 -0.80 57.91 95.38
N GLU A 231 -2.10 57.80 95.10
CA GLU A 231 -3.16 58.39 95.94
C GLU A 231 -3.16 57.84 97.36
N LEU A 232 -2.97 56.54 97.54
CA LEU A 232 -2.85 55.90 98.85
C LEU A 232 -1.63 56.44 99.62
N PHE A 233 -0.47 56.56 98.97
CA PHE A 233 0.71 57.16 99.58
C PHE A 233 0.47 58.62 99.99
N ASP A 234 -0.20 59.41 99.15
CA ASP A 234 -0.55 60.80 99.48
C ASP A 234 -1.58 60.89 100.61
N ALA A 235 -2.56 60.01 100.65
CA ALA A 235 -3.54 59.91 101.73
C ALA A 235 -2.87 59.51 103.06
N LEU A 236 -1.94 58.54 103.03
CA LEU A 236 -1.12 58.15 104.17
C LEU A 236 -0.29 59.33 104.68
N ARG A 237 0.39 60.05 103.79
CA ARG A 237 1.17 61.25 104.15
C ARG A 237 0.28 62.32 104.78
N LYS A 238 -0.92 62.58 104.24
CA LYS A 238 -1.90 63.50 104.84
C LYS A 238 -2.37 63.03 106.22
N ALA A 239 -2.62 61.74 106.39
CA ALA A 239 -3.03 61.15 107.67
C ALA A 239 -1.91 61.24 108.72
N GLU A 240 -0.65 60.98 108.35
CA GLU A 240 0.51 61.19 109.21
C GLU A 240 0.68 62.66 109.61
N GLN A 241 0.54 63.59 108.66
CA GLN A 241 0.57 65.03 108.95
C GLN A 241 -0.57 65.44 109.89
N ALA A 242 -1.79 64.91 109.71
CA ALA A 242 -2.90 65.16 110.61
C ALA A 242 -2.63 64.60 112.02
N ARG A 243 -2.04 63.40 112.11
CA ARG A 243 -1.64 62.77 113.37
C ARG A 243 -0.54 63.56 114.07
N GLN A 244 0.42 64.10 113.32
CA GLN A 244 1.49 64.94 113.86
C GLN A 244 0.93 66.29 114.33
N ARG A 245 0.05 66.95 113.56
CA ARG A 245 -0.66 68.16 113.99
C ARG A 245 -1.48 67.94 115.25
N ALA A 246 -2.13 66.78 115.39
CA ALA A 246 -2.87 66.42 116.60
C ALA A 246 -1.93 66.26 117.81
N LYS A 247 -0.75 65.63 117.63
CA LYS A 247 0.29 65.57 118.67
C LYS A 247 0.83 66.96 119.02
N ASP A 248 1.11 67.79 118.03
CA ASP A 248 1.63 69.15 118.25
C ASP A 248 0.58 70.05 118.94
N ALA A 249 -0.70 69.91 118.59
CA ALA A 249 -1.82 70.57 119.27
C ALA A 249 -1.98 70.08 120.72
N GLN A 250 -1.82 68.78 120.97
CA GLN A 250 -1.78 68.22 122.32
C GLN A 250 -0.59 68.78 123.13
N SER A 251 0.58 68.89 122.49
CA SER A 251 1.80 69.44 123.10
C SER A 251 1.72 70.95 123.33
N GLY A 252 0.96 71.67 122.51
CA GLY A 252 0.64 73.09 122.65
C GLY A 252 -0.39 73.34 123.74
N ALA A 253 -1.43 72.50 123.84
CA ALA A 253 -2.41 72.53 124.91
C ALA A 253 -1.76 72.26 126.29
N GLU A 254 -0.82 71.32 126.37
CA GLU A 254 -0.03 71.05 127.59
C GLU A 254 0.89 72.21 127.97
N ARG A 255 1.47 72.92 126.98
CA ARG A 255 2.29 74.11 127.23
C ARG A 255 1.47 75.33 127.67
N ASN A 256 0.30 75.56 127.07
CA ASN A 256 -0.62 76.62 127.52
C ASN A 256 -1.24 76.32 128.89
N ALA A 257 -1.54 75.05 129.20
CA ALA A 257 -1.99 74.65 130.53
C ALA A 257 -0.92 74.90 131.61
N ARG A 258 0.38 74.78 131.28
CA ARG A 258 1.49 75.13 132.18
C ARG A 258 1.75 76.62 132.31
N ALA A 259 1.40 77.43 131.30
CA ALA A 259 1.57 78.89 131.32
C ALA A 259 0.46 79.65 132.09
N ALA A 260 -0.64 78.99 132.46
CA ALA A 260 -1.75 79.59 133.21
C ALA A 260 -1.62 79.46 134.74
N GLN A 261 -0.48 78.99 135.27
CA GLN A 261 -0.25 78.78 136.71
C GLN A 261 0.84 79.69 137.33
N VAL A 262 1.20 80.80 136.68
CA VAL A 262 2.05 81.86 137.26
C VAL A 262 1.45 83.22 136.92
#